data_AF-A0A917KF20-F1
#
_entry.id   AF-A0A917KF20-F1
#
_cell.length_a   1.000
_cell.length_b   1.000
_cell.length_c   1.000
_cell.angle_alpha   90.00
_cell.angle_beta   90.00
_cell.angle_gamma   90.00
#
_symmetry.space_group_name_H-M   'P 1'
#
loop_
_entity.id
_entity.type
_entity.pdbx_description
1 polymer ?
#
loop_
_entity_poly.entity_id
_entity_poly.type
_entity_poly.pdbx_seq_one_letter_code
_entity_poly.pdbx_strand_id
1 'polypeptide(L)'
;MPDSCAVEILDAGQITAMRDLAVRFLNESSLPRYETVQSFGHAFHRDLWRLIPRIEQLAGHLPDEDVPANVALAGVAEARRRLDEIERAGLTGEFERVKRLGRSVVALCDHHENLTGAAS
;
A
#
# COMPACT_ATOMS: atom_id res chain seq x y z
N MET A 1 19.66 -19.22 2.01
CA MET A 1 19.43 -17.78 2.25
C MET A 1 19.62 -17.08 0.92
N PRO A 2 18.62 -16.38 0.36
CA PRO A 2 18.88 -15.46 -0.73
C PRO A 2 19.37 -14.12 -0.17
N ASP A 3 20.27 -13.53 -0.95
CA ASP A 3 21.11 -12.38 -0.68
C ASP A 3 20.36 -11.07 -0.37
N SER A 4 21.02 -10.29 0.49
CA SER A 4 21.04 -8.82 0.58
C SER A 4 19.96 -8.09 -0.23
N CYS A 5 18.90 -7.70 0.46
CA CYS A 5 17.86 -6.79 0.00
C CYS A 5 18.48 -5.50 -0.57
N ALA A 6 18.67 -5.43 -1.89
CA ALA A 6 18.51 -4.18 -2.58
C ALA A 6 17.03 -3.81 -2.39
N VAL A 7 16.72 -3.03 -1.35
CA VAL A 7 15.40 -2.41 -1.21
C VAL A 7 15.24 -1.55 -2.46
N GLU A 8 14.40 -2.01 -3.38
CA GLU A 8 14.14 -1.32 -4.63
C GLU A 8 13.71 0.12 -4.28
N ILE A 9 14.50 1.10 -4.71
CA ILE A 9 14.18 2.51 -4.44
C ILE A 9 12.93 2.83 -5.25
N LEU A 10 11.82 3.07 -4.55
CA LEU A 10 10.61 3.58 -5.16
C LEU A 10 10.83 5.05 -5.54
N ASP A 11 10.71 5.36 -6.82
CA ASP A 11 10.72 6.74 -7.31
C ASP A 11 9.32 7.39 -7.24
N ALA A 12 9.29 8.71 -7.37
CA ALA A 12 8.03 9.47 -7.29
C ALA A 12 7.02 9.10 -8.40
N GLY A 13 7.49 8.68 -9.57
CA GLY A 13 6.64 8.23 -10.67
C GLY A 13 5.94 6.91 -10.34
N GLN A 14 6.66 5.97 -9.73
CA GLN A 14 6.12 4.71 -9.26
C GLN A 14 5.08 4.92 -8.14
N ILE A 15 5.37 5.79 -7.16
CA ILE A 15 4.42 6.14 -6.09
C ILE A 15 3.13 6.73 -6.67
N THR A 16 3.26 7.65 -7.63
CA THR A 16 2.12 8.27 -8.33
C THR A 16 1.30 7.23 -9.08
N ALA A 17 1.94 6.34 -9.84
CA ALA A 17 1.25 5.29 -10.59
C ALA A 17 0.48 4.32 -9.68
N MET A 18 1.07 3.93 -8.54
CA MET A 18 0.39 3.09 -7.53
C MET A 18 -0.84 3.80 -6.96
N ARG A 19 -0.71 5.09 -6.60
CA ARG A 19 -1.82 5.90 -6.09
C ARG A 19 -2.93 6.04 -7.13
N ASP A 20 -2.60 6.41 -8.37
CA ASP A 20 -3.57 6.63 -9.43
C ASP A 20 -4.36 5.35 -9.74
N LEU A 21 -3.68 4.19 -9.76
CA LEU A 21 -4.33 2.90 -9.96
C LEU A 21 -5.31 2.59 -8.81
N ALA A 22 -4.91 2.84 -7.57
CA ALA A 22 -5.75 2.63 -6.39
C ALA A 22 -6.96 3.57 -6.37
N VAL A 23 -6.75 4.86 -6.62
CA VAL A 23 -7.82 5.87 -6.71
C VAL A 23 -8.81 5.51 -7.83
N ARG A 24 -8.32 5.08 -9.00
CA ARG A 24 -9.18 4.62 -10.09
C ARG A 24 -10.12 3.50 -9.66
N PHE A 25 -9.62 2.50 -8.95
CA PHE A 25 -10.45 1.40 -8.45
C PHE A 25 -11.42 1.85 -7.34
N LEU A 26 -10.98 2.73 -6.44
CA LEU A 26 -11.82 3.23 -5.35
C LEU A 26 -12.97 4.10 -5.84
N ASN A 27 -12.80 4.77 -6.98
CA ASN A 27 -13.81 5.61 -7.63
C ASN A 27 -14.78 4.81 -8.52
N GLU A 28 -14.63 3.49 -8.59
CA GLU A 28 -15.55 2.65 -9.32
C GLU A 28 -16.95 2.68 -8.68
N SER A 29 -17.95 3.04 -9.49
CA SER A 29 -19.33 3.29 -9.05
C SER A 29 -20.24 2.07 -9.20
N SER A 30 -19.77 1.05 -9.89
CA SER A 30 -20.48 -0.20 -10.15
C SER A 30 -19.67 -1.41 -9.70
N LEU A 31 -20.28 -2.58 -9.52
CA LEU A 31 -19.53 -3.78 -9.15
C LEU A 31 -18.80 -4.34 -10.39
N PRO A 32 -17.46 -4.33 -10.45
CA PRO A 32 -16.73 -4.83 -11.63
C PRO A 32 -16.87 -6.33 -11.78
N ARG A 33 -16.50 -6.84 -12.94
CA ARG A 33 -16.35 -8.29 -13.15
C ARG A 33 -15.30 -8.86 -12.20
N TYR A 34 -15.47 -10.12 -11.82
CA TYR A 34 -14.58 -10.81 -10.90
C TYR A 34 -13.11 -10.77 -11.33
N GLU A 35 -12.82 -11.03 -12.61
CA GLU A 35 -11.46 -10.96 -13.16
C GLU A 35 -10.82 -9.57 -12.99
N THR A 36 -11.62 -8.51 -13.11
CA THR A 36 -11.16 -7.13 -12.89
C THR A 36 -10.81 -6.93 -11.42
N VAL A 37 -11.69 -7.36 -10.50
CA VAL A 37 -11.44 -7.26 -9.05
C VAL A 37 -10.16 -8.02 -8.67
N GLN A 38 -9.99 -9.26 -9.16
CA GLN A 38 -8.77 -10.03 -8.94
C GLN A 38 -7.51 -9.34 -9.48
N SER A 39 -7.58 -8.77 -10.69
CA SER A 39 -6.44 -8.07 -11.30
C SER A 39 -5.99 -6.87 -10.46
N PHE A 40 -6.94 -6.09 -9.94
CA PHE A 40 -6.63 -5.00 -9.00
C PHE A 40 -6.11 -5.54 -7.67
N GLY A 41 -6.69 -6.62 -7.14
CA GLY A 41 -6.22 -7.28 -5.92
C GLY A 41 -4.74 -7.69 -6.00
N HIS A 42 -4.35 -8.36 -7.09
CA HIS A 42 -2.95 -8.73 -7.33
C HIS A 42 -2.04 -7.51 -7.46
N ALA A 43 -2.49 -6.46 -8.15
CA ALA A 43 -1.72 -5.22 -8.27
C ALA A 43 -1.49 -4.57 -6.89
N PHE A 44 -2.54 -4.38 -6.09
CA PHE A 44 -2.41 -3.79 -4.76
C PHE A 44 -1.57 -4.64 -3.80
N HIS A 45 -1.68 -5.96 -3.90
CA HIS A 45 -0.83 -6.85 -3.13
C HIS A 45 0.65 -6.61 -3.46
N ARG A 46 1.02 -6.65 -4.75
CA ARG A 46 2.39 -6.36 -5.20
C ARG A 46 2.87 -4.97 -4.77
N ASP A 47 2.02 -3.97 -4.89
CA ASP A 47 2.39 -2.58 -4.56
C ASP A 47 2.61 -2.42 -3.05
N LEU A 48 1.77 -3.03 -2.20
CA LEU A 48 1.96 -3.06 -0.74
C LEU A 48 3.24 -3.82 -0.34
N TRP A 49 3.58 -4.92 -1.03
CA TRP A 49 4.84 -5.64 -0.81
C TRP A 49 6.09 -4.79 -1.09
N ARG A 50 5.99 -3.75 -1.92
CA ARG A 50 7.08 -2.80 -2.19
C ARG A 50 7.04 -1.60 -1.24
N LEU A 51 5.84 -1.07 -0.96
CA LEU A 51 5.65 0.11 -0.11
C LEU A 51 5.98 -0.16 1.36
N ILE A 52 5.57 -1.30 1.91
CA ILE A 52 5.79 -1.65 3.32
C ILE A 52 7.28 -1.59 3.71
N PRO A 53 8.19 -2.36 3.08
CA PRO A 53 9.60 -2.34 3.47
C PRO A 53 10.24 -0.97 3.23
N ARG A 54 9.78 -0.22 2.22
CA ARG A 54 10.28 1.13 1.95
C ARG A 54 9.90 2.12 3.05
N ILE A 55 8.66 2.09 3.53
CA ILE A 55 8.22 2.95 4.64
C ILE A 55 8.95 2.59 5.93
N GLU A 56 9.09 1.29 6.22
CA GLU A 56 9.84 0.84 7.40
C GLU A 56 11.29 1.30 7.35
N GLN A 57 11.92 1.23 6.18
CA GLN A 57 13.26 1.76 5.98
C GLN A 57 13.30 3.27 6.25
N LEU A 58 12.41 4.07 5.63
CA LEU A 58 12.38 5.52 5.81
C LEU A 58 12.15 5.92 7.27
N ALA A 59 11.16 5.31 7.92
CA ALA A 59 10.84 5.55 9.32
C ALA A 59 11.99 5.14 10.27
N GLY A 60 12.71 4.06 9.96
CA GLY A 60 13.84 3.60 10.78
C GLY A 60 15.06 4.52 10.79
N HIS A 61 15.11 5.57 9.96
CA HIS A 61 16.15 6.60 10.01
C HIS A 61 15.76 7.82 10.86
N LEU A 62 14.54 7.85 11.40
CA LEU A 62 14.01 8.96 12.18
C LEU A 62 14.00 8.61 13.68
N PRO A 63 13.97 9.62 14.58
CA PRO A 63 13.84 9.38 16.01
C PRO A 63 12.57 8.61 16.38
N ASP A 64 12.61 7.80 17.44
CA ASP A 64 11.46 7.01 17.90
C ASP A 64 10.22 7.87 18.25
N GLU A 65 10.43 9.13 18.62
CA GLU A 65 9.36 10.08 18.96
C GLU A 65 8.80 10.84 17.74
N ASP A 66 9.35 10.60 16.54
CA ASP A 66 8.90 11.26 15.32
C ASP A 66 7.46 10.86 14.99
N VAL A 67 6.56 11.84 15.01
CA VAL A 67 5.13 11.62 14.82
C VAL A 67 4.83 11.10 13.39
N PRO A 68 5.38 11.69 12.31
CA PRO A 68 5.22 11.14 10.95
C PRO A 68 5.66 9.67 10.82
N ALA A 69 6.82 9.30 11.39
CA ALA A 69 7.33 7.93 11.39
C ALA A 69 6.36 6.96 12.09
N ASN A 70 5.92 7.32 13.29
CA ASN A 70 4.99 6.50 14.08
C ASN A 70 3.64 6.31 13.37
N VAL A 71 3.10 7.37 12.76
CA VAL A 71 1.87 7.30 11.97
C VAL A 71 2.05 6.39 10.75
N ALA A 72 3.18 6.49 10.06
CA ALA A 72 3.48 5.63 8.91
C ALA A 72 3.61 4.15 9.28
N LEU A 73 4.26 3.84 10.41
CA LEU A 73 4.37 2.48 10.94
C LEU A 73 3.03 1.89 11.36
N ALA A 74 2.13 2.71 11.93
CA ALA A 74 0.75 2.29 12.19
C ALA A 74 0.01 1.95 10.88
N GLY A 75 0.22 2.74 9.83
CA GLY A 75 -0.29 2.46 8.48
C GLY A 75 0.25 1.13 7.91
N VAL A 76 1.54 0.84 8.10
CA VAL A 76 2.16 -0.43 7.72
C VAL A 76 1.51 -1.61 8.46
N ALA A 77 1.30 -1.49 9.78
CA ALA A 77 0.67 -2.55 10.57
C ALA A 77 -0.76 -2.85 10.08
N GLU A 78 -1.54 -1.83 9.73
CA GLU A 78 -2.88 -2.00 9.16
C GLU A 78 -2.84 -2.62 7.76
N ALA A 79 -1.89 -2.22 6.90
CA ALA A 79 -1.72 -2.82 5.59
C ALA A 79 -1.39 -4.32 5.68
N ARG A 80 -0.51 -4.72 6.61
CA ARG A 80 -0.21 -6.14 6.88
C ARG A 80 -1.46 -6.91 7.30
N ARG A 81 -2.22 -6.40 8.26
CA ARG A 81 -3.49 -7.02 8.69
C ARG A 81 -4.44 -7.28 7.51
N ARG A 82 -4.53 -6.33 6.57
CA ARG A 82 -5.39 -6.44 5.39
C ARG A 82 -4.86 -7.40 4.34
N LEU A 83 -3.54 -7.53 4.19
CA LEU A 83 -2.92 -8.54 3.33
C LEU A 83 -3.23 -9.96 3.82
N ASP A 84 -3.27 -10.14 5.14
CA ASP A 84 -3.59 -11.42 5.78
C ASP A 84 -5.10 -11.75 5.78
N GLU A 85 -5.97 -10.82 5.35
CA GLU A 85 -7.40 -11.10 5.22
C GLU A 85 -7.64 -12.15 4.12
N ILE A 86 -8.31 -13.24 4.49
CA ILE A 86 -8.75 -14.30 3.57
C ILE A 86 -9.74 -13.75 2.54
N GLU A 87 -9.63 -14.21 1.29
CA GLU A 87 -10.59 -13.94 0.22
C GLU A 87 -12.02 -14.18 0.70
N ARG A 88 -12.91 -13.20 0.51
CA ARG A 88 -14.29 -13.33 0.98
C ARG A 88 -15.13 -14.04 -0.07
N ALA A 89 -16.03 -14.91 0.37
CA ALA A 89 -16.96 -15.58 -0.54
C ALA A 89 -17.83 -14.57 -1.31
N GLY A 90 -17.87 -14.72 -2.62
CA GLY A 90 -18.69 -13.90 -3.52
C GLY A 90 -18.07 -12.57 -3.92
N LEU A 91 -18.45 -12.10 -5.11
CA LEU A 91 -17.86 -10.93 -5.77
C LEU A 91 -17.94 -9.64 -4.94
N THR A 92 -19.05 -9.39 -4.25
CA THR A 92 -19.20 -8.21 -3.39
C THR A 92 -18.25 -8.23 -2.20
N GLY A 93 -18.06 -9.42 -1.59
CA GLY A 93 -17.14 -9.59 -0.49
C GLY A 93 -15.70 -9.31 -0.92
N GLU A 94 -15.32 -9.84 -2.09
CA GLU A 94 -13.99 -9.64 -2.64
C GLU A 94 -13.75 -8.20 -3.10
N PHE A 95 -14.75 -7.56 -3.70
CA PHE A 95 -14.67 -6.14 -4.07
C PHE A 95 -14.38 -5.25 -2.86
N GLU A 96 -15.08 -5.45 -1.74
CA GLU A 96 -14.83 -4.68 -0.52
C GLU A 96 -13.48 -5.00 0.14
N ARG A 97 -12.99 -6.25 0.02
CA ARG A 97 -11.64 -6.61 0.46
C ARG A 97 -10.59 -5.89 -0.37
N VAL A 98 -10.69 -5.93 -1.70
CA VAL A 98 -9.76 -5.24 -2.60
C VAL A 98 -9.82 -3.72 -2.40
N LYS A 99 -10.98 -3.13 -2.05
CA LYS A 99 -11.07 -1.70 -1.67
C LYS A 99 -10.30 -1.39 -0.39
N ARG A 100 -10.26 -2.28 0.60
CA ARG A 100 -9.42 -2.07 1.81
C ARG A 100 -7.94 -2.09 1.46
N LEU A 101 -7.51 -2.99 0.57
CA LEU A 101 -6.14 -2.99 0.04
C LEU A 101 -5.83 -1.70 -0.72
N GLY A 102 -6.72 -1.25 -1.62
CA GLY A 102 -6.55 0.01 -2.35
C GLY A 102 -6.44 1.23 -1.43
N ARG A 103 -7.23 1.30 -0.35
CA ARG A 103 -7.09 2.36 0.68
C ARG A 103 -5.75 2.31 1.39
N SER A 104 -5.23 1.11 1.66
CA SER A 104 -3.88 0.97 2.21
C SER A 104 -2.83 1.46 1.23
N VAL A 105 -2.92 1.13 -0.07
CA VAL A 105 -1.99 1.65 -1.08
C VAL A 105 -1.95 3.17 -1.08
N VAL A 106 -3.11 3.84 -1.13
CA VAL A 106 -3.19 5.31 -1.08
C VAL A 106 -2.53 5.86 0.19
N ALA A 107 -2.90 5.34 1.35
CA ALA A 107 -2.35 5.80 2.63
C ALA A 107 -0.82 5.62 2.71
N LEU A 108 -0.30 4.48 2.23
CA LEU A 108 1.14 4.21 2.22
C LEU A 108 1.89 5.11 1.23
N CYS A 109 1.30 5.44 0.08
CA CYS A 109 1.86 6.45 -0.83
C CYS A 109 1.96 7.83 -0.15
N ASP A 110 0.91 8.24 0.57
CA ASP A 110 0.89 9.52 1.29
C ASP A 110 1.91 9.54 2.44
N HIS A 111 2.06 8.43 3.16
CA HIS A 111 3.12 8.28 4.17
C HIS A 111 4.52 8.36 3.55
N HIS A 112 4.75 7.72 2.40
CA HIS A 112 6.02 7.80 1.69
C HIS A 112 6.35 9.26 1.32
N GLU A 113 5.40 10.01 0.77
CA GLU A 113 5.57 11.43 0.45
C GLU A 113 5.87 12.27 1.70
N ASN A 114 5.13 12.05 2.79
CA ASN A 114 5.38 12.78 4.03
C ASN A 114 6.79 12.49 4.60
N LEU A 115 7.24 11.24 4.58
CA LEU A 115 8.57 10.87 5.10
C LEU A 115 9.71 11.35 4.21
N THR A 116 9.51 11.39 2.89
CA THR A 116 10.53 11.89 1.94
C THR A 116 10.54 13.41 1.82
N GLY A 117 9.40 14.06 2.04
CA GLY A 117 9.27 15.53 2.05
C GLY A 117 9.68 16.17 3.39
N ALA A 118 9.51 15.47 4.52
CA ALA A 118 9.97 15.93 5.83
C ALA A 118 11.50 15.86 6.01
N ALA A 119 12.20 15.11 5.15
CA ALA A 119 13.65 15.00 5.13
C ALA A 119 14.37 16.15 4.38
N SER A 120 13.68 17.27 4.14
CA SER A 120 14.23 18.47 3.47
C SER A 120 14.68 19.55 4.45
#